data_AF-E0IFY8-F1
#
_entry.id   AF-E0IFY8-F1
#
_cell.length_a   1.000
_cell.length_b   1.000
_cell.length_c   1.000
_cell.angle_alpha   90.00
_cell.angle_beta   90.00
_cell.angle_gamma   90.00
#
_symmetry.space_group_name_H-M   'P 1'
#
loop_
_entity.id
_entity.type
_entity.pdbx_description
1 polymer ?
#
loop_
_entity_poly.entity_id
_entity_poly.type
_entity_poly.pdbx_seq_one_letter_code
_entity_poly.pdbx_strand_id
1 'polypeptide(L)'
;MVWSKKTIWQGILFAIIVEMALLGFNFPLISSMFIGSKEEDFVFHDSYFVVYHGFLDNSPKLALLFWMVLIFITAVSLFILLKTLWRIMRSR
;
A
#
# COMPACT_ATOMS: atom_id res chain seq x y z
N MET A 1 -25.59 2.94 3.16
CA MET A 1 -25.10 3.28 1.80
C MET A 1 -24.57 1.99 1.17
N VAL A 2 -25.29 1.38 0.23
CA VAL A 2 -24.88 0.11 -0.39
C VAL A 2 -24.07 0.42 -1.65
N TRP A 3 -22.79 0.07 -1.65
CA TRP A 3 -21.91 0.28 -2.80
C TRP A 3 -22.20 -0.73 -3.90
N SER A 4 -22.25 -0.28 -5.16
CA SER A 4 -22.42 -1.23 -6.27
C SER A 4 -21.15 -2.08 -6.42
N LYS A 5 -21.32 -3.39 -6.68
CA LYS A 5 -20.20 -4.32 -6.93
C LYS A 5 -19.19 -3.77 -7.95
N LYS A 6 -19.68 -3.09 -8.99
CA LYS A 6 -18.86 -2.41 -10.01
C LYS A 6 -17.93 -1.33 -9.43
N THR A 7 -18.39 -0.57 -8.45
CA THR A 7 -17.59 0.48 -7.81
C THR A 7 -16.46 -0.10 -6.98
N ILE A 8 -16.73 -1.20 -6.28
CA ILE A 8 -15.71 -1.93 -5.51
C ILE A 8 -14.64 -2.47 -6.47
N TRP A 9 -15.04 -3.12 -7.57
CA TRP A 9 -14.10 -3.62 -8.59
C TRP A 9 -13.22 -2.53 -9.20
N GLN A 10 -13.78 -1.34 -9.47
CA GLN A 10 -13.00 -0.19 -9.94
C GLN A 10 -12.01 0.30 -8.89
N GLY A 11 -12.40 0.31 -7.61
CA GLY A 11 -11.49 0.64 -6.51
C GLY A 11 -10.36 -0.36 -6.37
N ILE A 12 -10.66 -1.66 -6.48
CA ILE A 12 -9.67 -2.74 -6.48
C ILE A 12 -8.67 -2.56 -7.63
N LEU A 13 -9.16 -2.36 -8.85
CA LEU A 13 -8.29 -2.14 -10.01
C LEU A 13 -7.38 -0.92 -9.82
N PHE A 14 -7.94 0.19 -9.32
CA PHE A 14 -7.17 1.38 -8.99
C PHE A 14 -6.09 1.10 -7.95
N ALA A 15 -6.43 0.40 -6.86
CA ALA A 15 -5.49 0.04 -5.81
C ALA A 15 -4.34 -0.82 -6.33
N ILE A 16 -4.61 -1.82 -7.18
CA ILE A 16 -3.57 -2.65 -7.81
C ILE A 16 -2.61 -1.79 -8.64
N ILE A 17 -3.13 -0.84 -9.42
CA ILE A 17 -2.29 0.06 -10.23
C ILE A 17 -1.39 0.92 -9.34
N VAL A 18 -1.95 1.48 -8.26
CA VAL A 18 -1.19 2.28 -7.28
C VAL A 18 -0.10 1.44 -6.62
N GLU A 19 -0.43 0.22 -6.20
CA GLU A 19 0.54 -0.70 -5.61
C GLU A 19 1.66 -1.04 -6.60
N MET A 20 1.35 -1.40 -7.84
CA MET A 20 2.36 -1.70 -8.85
C MET A 20 3.30 -0.52 -9.09
N ALA A 21 2.76 0.71 -9.13
CA ALA A 21 3.58 1.91 -9.24
C ALA A 21 4.50 2.10 -8.03
N LEU A 22 3.98 1.95 -6.81
CA LEU A 22 4.76 2.06 -5.59
C LEU A 22 5.82 0.96 -5.47
N LEU A 23 5.50 -0.28 -5.84
CA LEU A 23 6.46 -1.39 -5.90
C LEU A 23 7.57 -1.10 -6.92
N GLY A 24 7.22 -0.55 -8.09
CA GLY A 24 8.19 -0.15 -9.10
C GLY A 24 9.13 0.95 -8.63
N PHE A 25 8.60 2.02 -8.03
CA PHE A 25 9.40 3.14 -7.50
C PHE A 25 10.31 2.73 -6.34
N ASN A 26 9.85 1.78 -5.52
CA ASN A 26 10.60 1.29 -4.35
C ASN A 26 11.29 -0.06 -4.63
N PHE A 27 11.42 -0.46 -5.90
CA PHE A 27 11.96 -1.78 -6.26
C PHE A 27 13.35 -2.05 -5.66
N PRO A 28 14.31 -1.10 -5.66
CA PRO A 28 15.62 -1.34 -5.05
C PRO A 28 15.51 -1.69 -3.55
N LEU A 29 14.71 -0.92 -2.81
CA LEU A 29 14.45 -1.14 -1.38
C LEU A 29 13.73 -2.46 -1.11
N ILE A 30 12.77 -2.83 -1.96
CA ILE A 30 12.06 -4.11 -1.82
C ILE A 30 13.01 -5.27 -2.11
N SER A 31 13.84 -5.15 -3.15
CA SER A 31 14.78 -6.19 -3.54
C SER A 31 15.83 -6.45 -2.46
N SER A 32 16.31 -5.41 -1.76
CA SER A 32 17.21 -5.58 -0.63
C SER A 32 16.56 -6.35 0.53
N MET A 33 15.24 -6.25 0.75
CA MET A 33 14.52 -7.03 1.78
C MET A 33 14.54 -8.55 1.51
N PHE A 34 14.73 -8.95 0.25
CA PHE A 34 14.78 -10.36 -0.14
C PHE A 34 16.20 -10.91 -0.23
N ILE A 35 17.18 -10.04 -0.51
CA ILE A 35 18.58 -10.42 -0.79
C ILE A 35 19.48 -10.20 0.43
N GLY A 36 19.19 -9.23 1.29
CA GLY A 36 20.05 -8.82 2.40
C GLY A 36 20.11 -9.83 3.56
N SER A 37 21.32 -10.20 3.95
CA SER A 37 21.61 -10.74 5.29
C SER A 37 21.45 -9.61 6.32
N LYS A 38 21.18 -9.96 7.58
CA LYS A 38 20.97 -9.05 8.73
C LYS A 38 22.10 -8.03 9.00
N GLU A 39 23.15 -7.96 8.19
CA GLU A 39 24.33 -7.12 8.42
C GLU A 39 24.26 -5.75 7.73
N GLU A 40 23.29 -5.51 6.84
CA GLU A 40 23.08 -4.22 6.15
C GLU A 40 21.93 -3.39 6.77
N ASP A 41 21.82 -3.37 8.10
CA ASP A 41 20.81 -2.63 8.89
C ASP A 41 20.71 -1.13 8.53
N PHE A 42 21.73 -0.54 7.94
CA PHE A 42 21.76 0.87 7.53
C PHE A 42 20.71 1.23 6.46
N VAL A 43 20.39 0.34 5.52
CA VAL A 43 19.42 0.66 4.44
C VAL A 43 17.98 0.56 4.94
N PHE A 44 17.73 -0.26 5.96
CA PHE A 44 16.39 -0.46 6.52
C PHE A 44 16.03 0.54 7.62
N HIS A 45 17.01 1.00 8.40
CA HIS A 45 16.82 2.06 9.40
C HIS A 45 16.28 3.37 8.81
N ASP A 46 16.69 3.71 7.58
CA ASP A 46 16.21 4.89 6.85
C ASP A 46 14.93 4.67 6.03
N SER A 47 14.35 3.46 6.08
CA SER A 47 13.15 3.15 5.29
C SER A 47 11.87 3.72 5.93
N TYR A 48 10.96 4.27 5.13
CA TYR A 48 9.65 4.80 5.54
C TYR A 48 8.70 3.75 6.18
N PHE A 49 9.13 2.50 6.29
CA PHE A 49 8.37 1.42 6.88
C PHE A 49 8.44 1.55 8.41
N VAL A 50 7.71 2.51 9.00
CA VAL A 50 7.69 2.77 10.46
C VAL A 50 7.36 1.52 11.31
N VAL A 51 6.64 0.54 10.72
CA VAL A 51 6.30 -0.74 11.37
C VAL A 51 7.48 -1.71 11.44
N TYR A 52 8.51 -1.52 10.60
CA TYR A 52 9.75 -2.27 10.64
C TYR A 52 10.45 -2.07 12.00
N HIS A 53 10.55 -0.83 12.49
CA HIS A 53 11.20 -0.49 13.79
C HIS A 53 10.42 -0.92 15.05
N GLY A 54 9.47 -1.84 14.92
CA GLY A 54 8.59 -2.29 15.99
C GLY A 54 8.52 -3.81 16.07
N PHE A 55 7.29 -4.35 16.05
CA PHE A 55 7.07 -5.78 16.24
C PHE A 55 7.54 -6.66 15.07
N LEU A 56 7.85 -6.06 13.92
CA LEU A 56 8.20 -6.75 12.66
C LEU A 56 9.66 -6.56 12.23
N ASP A 57 10.52 -6.04 13.12
CA ASP A 57 11.93 -5.73 12.85
C ASP A 57 12.72 -6.96 12.39
N ASN A 58 12.42 -8.11 13.02
CA ASN A 58 13.00 -9.40 12.66
C ASN A 58 12.37 -10.04 11.41
N SER A 59 11.43 -9.36 10.73
CA SER A 59 10.63 -9.95 9.66
C SER A 59 10.29 -8.91 8.57
N PRO A 60 11.29 -8.43 7.81
CA PRO A 60 11.10 -7.41 6.76
C PRO A 60 10.06 -7.82 5.71
N LYS A 61 9.96 -9.11 5.39
CA LYS A 61 8.96 -9.64 4.45
C LYS A 61 7.52 -9.50 4.99
N LEU A 62 7.31 -9.68 6.29
CA LEU A 62 6.00 -9.48 6.93
C LEU A 62 5.65 -8.00 7.02
N ALA A 63 6.63 -7.15 7.30
CA ALA A 63 6.46 -5.69 7.26
C ALA A 63 6.03 -5.22 5.86
N LEU A 64 6.71 -5.70 4.80
CA LEU A 64 6.35 -5.40 3.42
C LEU A 64 4.91 -5.83 3.10
N LEU A 65 4.54 -7.07 3.43
CA LEU A 65 3.19 -7.59 3.20
C LEU A 65 2.13 -6.77 3.93
N PHE A 66 2.39 -6.40 5.19
CA PHE A 66 1.49 -5.55 5.97
C PHE A 66 1.25 -4.20 5.27
N TRP A 67 2.32 -3.56 4.79
CA TRP A 67 2.22 -2.29 4.09
C TRP A 67 1.50 -2.37 2.76
N MET A 68 1.70 -3.45 1.98
CA MET A 68 0.92 -3.70 0.77
C MET A 68 -0.57 -3.75 1.10
N VAL A 69 -0.97 -4.61 2.05
CA VAL A 69 -2.38 -4.74 2.46
C VAL A 69 -2.95 -3.41 2.95
N LEU A 70 -2.19 -2.65 3.74
CA LEU A 70 -2.62 -1.35 4.25
C LEU A 70 -2.85 -0.32 3.12
N ILE A 71 -1.90 -0.22 2.18
CA ILE A 71 -1.99 0.68 1.02
C ILE A 71 -3.16 0.27 0.14
N PHE A 72 -3.34 -1.03 -0.12
CA PHE A 72 -4.46 -1.55 -0.89
C PHE A 72 -5.80 -1.11 -0.29
N ILE A 73 -6.04 -1.41 0.99
CA ILE A 73 -7.28 -1.07 1.68
C ILE A 73 -7.51 0.44 1.68
N THR A 74 -6.45 1.22 1.90
CA THR A 74 -6.51 2.69 1.92
C THR A 74 -6.88 3.23 0.53
N ALA A 75 -6.25 2.73 -0.53
CA ALA A 75 -6.50 3.15 -1.91
C ALA A 75 -7.92 2.81 -2.37
N VAL A 76 -8.42 1.60 -2.05
CA VAL A 76 -9.82 1.21 -2.33
C VAL A 76 -10.78 2.13 -1.59
N SER A 77 -10.56 2.35 -0.30
CA SER A 77 -11.41 3.21 0.53
C SER A 77 -11.43 4.65 0.03
N LEU A 78 -10.27 5.20 -0.32
CA LEU A 78 -10.12 6.55 -0.85
C LEU A 78 -10.84 6.71 -2.20
N PHE A 79 -10.67 5.76 -3.12
CA PHE A 79 -11.35 5.76 -4.42
C PHE A 79 -12.87 5.80 -4.24
N ILE A 80 -13.39 4.93 -3.36
CA ILE A 80 -14.81 4.84 -3.05
C ILE A 80 -15.34 6.16 -2.48
N LEU A 81 -14.60 6.77 -1.54
CA LEU A 81 -14.94 8.05 -0.92
C LEU A 81 -14.97 9.20 -1.94
N LEU A 82 -13.91 9.34 -2.74
CA LEU A 82 -13.82 10.37 -3.78
C LEU A 82 -14.93 10.24 -4.83
N LYS A 83 -15.24 9.01 -5.24
CA LYS A 83 -16.33 8.77 -6.19
C LYS A 83 -17.70 9.14 -5.62
N THR A 84 -17.90 8.95 -4.32
CA THR A 84 -19.13 9.39 -3.65
C THR A 84 -19.20 10.90 -3.54
N LEU A 85 -18.13 11.56 -3.12
CA LEU A 85 -18.08 13.03 -3.08
C LEU A 85 -18.38 13.63 -4.46
N TRP A 86 -17.77 13.09 -5.51
CA TRP A 86 -18.03 13.50 -6.88
C TRP A 86 -19.50 13.38 -7.29
N ARG A 87 -20.17 12.27 -6.92
CA ARG A 87 -21.60 12.08 -7.20
C ARG A 87 -22.46 13.11 -6.48
N ILE A 88 -22.17 13.38 -5.21
CA ILE A 88 -22.89 14.37 -4.41
C ILE A 88 -22.74 15.77 -5.02
N MET A 89 -21.51 16.14 -5.40
CA MET A 89 -21.23 17.43 -6.04
C MET A 89 -21.94 17.59 -7.38
N ARG A 90 -22.04 16.52 -8.19
CA ARG A 90 -22.73 16.56 -9.50
C ARG A 90 -24.26 16.59 -9.36
N SER A 91 -24.81 16.10 -8.25
CA SER A 91 -26.25 16.10 -8.00
C SER A 91 -26.81 17.40 -7.42
N ARG A 92 -25.93 18.35 -7.08
CA ARG A 92 -26.28 19.73 -6.72
C ARG A 92 -26.14 20.61 -7.94
#